data_AF-A0A1E5A0M9-F1
#
_entry.id   AF-A0A1E5A0M9-F1
#
_cell.length_a   1.000
_cell.length_b   1.000
_cell.length_c   1.000
_cell.angle_alpha   90.00
_cell.angle_beta   90.00
_cell.angle_gamma   90.00
#
_symmetry.space_group_name_H-M   'P 1'
#
loop_
_entity.id
_entity.type
_entity.pdbx_description
1 polymer ?
#
loop_
_entity_poly.entity_id
_entity_poly.type
_entity_poly.pdbx_seq_one_letter_code
_entity_poly.pdbx_strand_id
1 'polypeptide(L)'
;MDRNSQRLLLTLEQERRNINRETINPVIQELDIDGLRPIVTMVAEVRAAYIKSLMDLAQKRDGLPSAEEIKSLTLLRKSFNELVDAANAMETAIERGYLDVSS
;
A
#
# COMPACT_ATOMS: atom_id res chain seq x y z
N MET A 1 21.34 -4.31 -25.74
CA MET A 1 21.75 -5.07 -24.54
C MET A 1 22.50 -6.31 -25.00
N ASP A 2 23.65 -6.61 -24.40
CA ASP A 2 24.37 -7.84 -24.71
C ASP A 2 23.75 -9.06 -24.00
N ARG A 3 24.11 -10.27 -24.46
CA ARG A 3 23.58 -11.54 -23.96
C ARG A 3 23.96 -11.82 -22.50
N ASN A 4 25.12 -11.35 -22.04
CA ASN A 4 25.56 -11.51 -20.66
C ASN A 4 24.73 -10.62 -19.72
N SER A 5 24.43 -9.39 -20.15
CA SER A 5 23.54 -8.47 -19.43
C SER A 5 22.14 -9.07 -19.25
N GLN A 6 21.56 -9.66 -20.30
CA GLN A 6 20.26 -10.34 -20.20
C GLN A 6 20.29 -11.52 -19.22
N ARG A 7 21.32 -12.36 -19.29
CA ARG A 7 21.48 -13.49 -18.37
C ARG A 7 21.63 -13.04 -16.92
N LEU A 8 22.41 -11.99 -16.67
CA LEU A 8 22.60 -11.44 -15.34
C LEU A 8 21.30 -10.89 -14.75
N LEU A 9 20.48 -10.20 -15.56
CA LEU A 9 19.18 -9.69 -15.12
C LEU A 9 18.19 -10.81 -14.76
N LEU A 10 18.18 -11.91 -15.53
CA LEU A 10 17.37 -13.09 -15.20
C LEU A 10 17.82 -13.76 -13.89
N THR A 11 19.14 -13.92 -13.69
CA THR A 11 19.68 -14.43 -12.42
C THR A 11 19.31 -13.51 -11.26
N LEU A 12 19.45 -12.19 -11.43
CA LEU A 12 19.09 -11.22 -10.40
C LEU A 12 17.60 -11.28 -10.04
N GLU A 13 16.71 -11.45 -11.02
CA GLU A 13 15.27 -11.57 -10.76
C GLU A 13 14.95 -12.82 -9.94
N GLN A 14 15.60 -13.95 -10.25
CA GLN A 14 15.45 -15.19 -9.49
C GLN A 14 15.95 -15.03 -8.05
N GLU A 15 17.15 -14.48 -7.87
CA GLU A 15 17.73 -14.23 -6.54
C GLU A 15 16.86 -13.27 -5.72
N ARG A 16 16.38 -12.19 -6.34
CA ARG A 16 15.45 -11.25 -5.69
C ARG A 16 14.20 -11.96 -5.18
N ARG A 17 13.62 -12.86 -5.98
CA ARG A 17 12.43 -13.62 -5.57
C ARG A 17 12.74 -14.55 -4.39
N ASN A 18 13.84 -15.28 -4.44
CA ASN A 18 14.26 -16.22 -3.40
C ASN A 18 14.50 -15.47 -2.08
N ILE A 19 15.32 -14.42 -2.10
CA ILE A 19 15.66 -13.60 -0.93
C ILE A 19 14.41 -12.96 -0.33
N ASN A 20 13.52 -12.40 -1.16
CA ASN A 20 12.28 -11.81 -0.65
C ASN A 20 11.38 -12.85 0.02
N ARG A 21 11.24 -14.05 -0.55
CA ARG A 21 10.46 -15.12 0.10
C ARG A 21 11.09 -15.56 1.42
N GLU A 22 12.40 -15.81 1.43
CA GLU A 22 13.14 -16.23 2.63
C GLU A 22 13.12 -15.18 3.75
N THR A 23 13.01 -13.90 3.38
CA THR A 23 13.00 -12.79 4.35
C THR A 23 11.59 -12.42 4.82
N ILE A 24 10.62 -12.37 3.92
CA ILE A 24 9.28 -11.84 4.20
C ILE A 24 8.36 -12.93 4.77
N ASN A 25 8.36 -14.14 4.21
CA ASN A 25 7.45 -15.22 4.62
C ASN A 25 7.55 -15.61 6.10
N PRO A 26 8.73 -15.65 6.74
CA PRO A 26 8.81 -15.96 8.17
C PRO A 26 8.27 -14.86 9.08
N VAL A 27 8.23 -13.60 8.60
CA VAL A 27 7.78 -12.43 9.38
C VAL A 27 6.27 -12.26 9.30
N ILE A 28 5.71 -12.49 8.11
CA ILE A 28 4.27 -12.41 7.85
C ILE A 28 3.74 -13.84 7.86
N GLN A 29 3.19 -14.27 9.00
CA GLN A 29 2.56 -15.59 9.14
C GLN A 29 1.46 -15.78 8.06
N GLU A 30 1.24 -17.05 7.69
CA GLU A 30 0.34 -17.52 6.63
C GLU A 30 -0.86 -16.59 6.39
N LEU A 31 -0.94 -16.05 5.17
CA LEU A 31 -1.86 -14.99 4.83
C LEU A 31 -3.12 -15.57 4.21
N ASP A 32 -4.24 -15.42 4.91
CA ASP A 32 -5.58 -15.69 4.39
C ASP A 32 -6.38 -14.38 4.20
N ILE A 33 -7.60 -14.52 3.68
CA ILE A 33 -8.49 -13.37 3.46
C ILE A 33 -8.90 -12.67 4.77
N ASP A 34 -8.93 -13.39 5.88
CA ASP A 34 -9.27 -12.83 7.18
C ASP A 34 -8.12 -11.99 7.75
N GLY A 35 -6.87 -12.38 7.50
CA GLY A 35 -5.67 -11.59 7.80
C GLY A 35 -5.55 -10.33 6.94
N LEU A 36 -6.06 -10.37 5.70
CA LEU A 36 -6.10 -9.21 4.80
C LEU A 36 -7.21 -8.21 5.14
N ARG A 37 -8.33 -8.66 5.72
CA ARG A 37 -9.52 -7.84 5.97
C ARG A 37 -9.24 -6.57 6.80
N PRO A 38 -8.45 -6.62 7.91
CA PRO A 38 -8.11 -5.43 8.67
C PRO A 38 -7.35 -4.38 7.84
N ILE A 39 -6.46 -4.81 6.94
CA ILE A 39 -5.63 -3.91 6.13
C ILE A 39 -6.49 -3.14 5.14
N VAL A 40 -7.33 -3.85 4.37
CA VAL A 40 -8.24 -3.20 3.43
C VAL A 40 -9.29 -2.33 4.13
N THR A 41 -9.68 -2.70 5.36
CA THR A 41 -10.58 -1.89 6.20
C THR A 41 -9.91 -0.57 6.59
N MET A 42 -8.67 -0.59 7.08
CA MET A 42 -7.93 0.64 7.42
C MET A 42 -7.81 1.60 6.23
N VAL A 43 -7.50 1.07 5.03
CA VAL A 43 -7.43 1.88 3.80
C VAL A 43 -8.79 2.49 3.45
N ALA A 44 -9.87 1.73 3.60
CA ALA A 44 -11.22 2.21 3.34
C ALA A 44 -11.64 3.30 4.34
N GLU A 45 -11.34 3.12 5.62
CA GLU A 45 -11.67 4.08 6.68
C GLU A 45 -10.95 5.42 6.50
N VAL A 46 -9.63 5.41 6.25
CA VAL A 46 -8.89 6.66 6.01
C VAL A 46 -9.36 7.36 4.74
N ARG A 47 -9.73 6.60 3.71
CA ARG A 47 -10.30 7.14 2.46
C ARG A 47 -11.64 7.81 2.73
N ALA A 48 -12.51 7.17 3.50
CA ALA A 48 -13.79 7.73 3.91
C ALA A 48 -13.59 9.03 4.71
N ALA A 49 -12.65 9.05 5.67
CA ALA A 49 -12.33 10.24 6.45
C ALA A 49 -11.82 11.40 5.59
N TYR A 50 -10.93 11.12 4.63
CA TYR A 50 -10.41 12.13 3.70
C TYR A 50 -11.51 12.74 2.83
N ILE A 51 -12.33 11.89 2.21
CA ILE A 51 -13.46 12.33 1.36
C ILE A 51 -14.47 13.13 2.18
N LYS A 52 -14.85 12.63 3.35
CA LYS A 52 -15.78 13.34 4.25
C LYS A 52 -15.24 14.70 4.65
N SER A 53 -13.96 14.79 5.02
CA SER A 53 -13.33 16.06 5.37
C SER A 53 -13.44 17.07 4.22
N LEU A 54 -13.13 16.66 2.99
CA LEU A 54 -13.31 17.53 1.81
C LEU A 54 -14.76 17.99 1.62
N MET A 55 -15.73 17.09 1.75
CA MET A 55 -17.15 17.43 1.65
C MET A 55 -17.58 18.42 2.73
N ASP A 56 -17.16 18.22 3.97
CA ASP A 56 -17.45 19.11 5.09
C ASP A 56 -16.82 20.51 4.90
N LEU A 57 -15.61 20.58 4.31
CA LEU A 57 -14.99 21.85 3.94
C LEU A 57 -15.81 22.54 2.84
N ALA A 58 -16.30 21.82 1.84
CA ALA A 58 -17.06 22.40 0.73
C ALA A 58 -18.45 22.93 1.17
N GLN A 59 -19.14 22.24 2.08
CA GLN A 59 -20.50 22.61 2.50
C GLN A 59 -20.58 23.91 3.32
N LYS A 60 -19.49 24.32 3.98
CA LYS A 60 -19.51 25.42 4.96
C LYS A 60 -19.10 26.77 4.38
N ARG A 61 -18.94 26.93 3.05
CA ARG A 61 -18.09 28.00 2.50
C ARG A 61 -18.55 28.60 1.18
N ASP A 62 -18.36 29.92 1.10
CA ASP A 62 -18.36 30.72 -0.15
C ASP A 62 -16.93 31.07 -0.62
N GLY A 63 -15.88 30.53 0.00
CA GLY A 63 -14.49 30.93 -0.23
C GLY A 63 -13.43 29.87 0.07
N LEU A 64 -12.16 30.27 0.00
CA LEU A 64 -11.01 29.36 0.14
C LEU A 64 -10.86 28.81 1.57
N PRO A 65 -10.40 27.55 1.75
CA PRO A 65 -10.02 27.03 3.05
C PRO A 65 -8.89 27.79 3.73
N SER A 66 -8.95 27.86 5.07
CA SER A 66 -7.84 28.35 5.87
C SER A 66 -6.64 27.40 5.83
N ALA A 67 -5.47 27.90 6.19
CA ALA A 67 -4.24 27.11 6.23
C ALA A 67 -4.33 25.89 7.16
N GLU A 68 -4.99 26.01 8.31
CA GLU A 68 -5.15 24.90 9.26
C GLU A 68 -6.08 23.80 8.73
N GLU A 69 -7.10 24.17 7.96
CA GLU A 69 -8.00 23.21 7.32
C GLU A 69 -7.29 22.46 6.18
N ILE A 70 -6.51 23.17 5.36
CA ILE A 70 -5.65 22.55 4.35
C ILE A 70 -4.63 21.62 5.00
N LYS A 71 -4.04 22.01 6.13
CA LYS A 71 -3.09 21.19 6.88
C LYS A 71 -3.74 19.90 7.39
N SER A 72 -4.96 19.99 7.94
CA SER A 72 -5.74 18.84 8.40
C SER A 72 -6.09 17.90 7.23
N LEU A 73 -6.54 18.45 6.12
CA LEU A 73 -6.83 17.69 4.90
C LEU A 73 -5.56 17.04 4.31
N THR A 74 -4.43 17.73 4.38
CA THR A 74 -3.13 17.21 3.93
C THR A 74 -2.67 16.03 4.78
N LEU A 75 -2.91 16.06 6.09
CA LEU A 75 -2.58 14.93 6.97
C LEU A 75 -3.37 13.69 6.56
N LEU A 76 -4.69 13.82 6.38
CA LEU A 76 -5.55 12.72 5.92
C LEU A 76 -5.10 12.17 4.56
N ARG A 77 -4.76 13.05 3.60
CA ARG A 77 -4.23 12.64 2.30
C ARG A 77 -2.92 11.85 2.43
N LYS A 78 -1.99 12.30 3.27
CA LYS A 78 -0.71 11.61 3.48
C LYS A 78 -0.92 10.23 4.10
N SER A 79 -1.74 10.13 5.14
CA SER A 79 -2.09 8.85 5.76
C SER A 79 -2.78 7.91 4.77
N PHE A 80 -3.71 8.41 3.96
CA PHE A 80 -4.36 7.62 2.92
C PHE A 80 -3.36 7.07 1.90
N ASN A 81 -2.49 7.94 1.37
CA ASN A 81 -1.50 7.52 0.38
C ASN A 81 -0.54 6.48 0.95
N GLU A 82 -0.02 6.69 2.17
CA GLU A 82 0.88 5.73 2.83
C GLU A 82 0.22 4.36 2.99
N LEU A 83 -1.05 4.32 3.44
CA LEU A 83 -1.77 3.07 3.62
C LEU A 83 -2.07 2.36 2.29
N VAL A 84 -2.34 3.12 1.21
CA VAL A 84 -2.47 2.55 -0.14
C VAL A 84 -1.15 1.97 -0.62
N ASP A 85 -0.05 2.69 -0.47
CA ASP A 85 1.28 2.24 -0.90
C ASP A 85 1.70 0.98 -0.13
N ALA A 86 1.44 0.92 1.17
CA ALA A 86 1.68 -0.26 2.00
C ALA A 86 0.81 -1.47 1.57
N ALA A 87 -0.48 -1.25 1.29
CA ALA A 87 -1.36 -2.30 0.81
C ALA A 87 -0.92 -2.84 -0.56
N ASN A 88 -0.49 -1.97 -1.47
CA ASN A 88 0.04 -2.34 -2.78
C ASN A 88 1.36 -3.13 -2.67
N ALA A 89 2.21 -2.78 -1.69
CA ALA A 89 3.44 -3.53 -1.43
C ALA A 89 3.15 -4.96 -0.97
N MET A 90 2.10 -5.14 -0.15
CA MET A 90 1.61 -6.45 0.25
C MET A 90 1.01 -7.23 -0.93
N GLU A 91 0.18 -6.59 -1.76
CA GLU A 91 -0.37 -7.20 -2.99
C GLU A 91 0.77 -7.68 -3.91
N THR A 92 1.80 -6.85 -4.10
CA THR A 92 3.00 -7.22 -4.87
C THR A 92 3.70 -8.44 -4.26
N ALA A 93 3.77 -8.54 -2.92
CA ALA A 93 4.39 -9.69 -2.26
C ALA A 93 3.61 -10.98 -2.52
N ILE A 94 2.28 -10.91 -2.53
CA ILE A 94 1.38 -12.02 -2.88
C ILE A 94 1.59 -12.41 -4.35
N GLU A 95 1.46 -11.48 -5.30
CA GLU A 95 1.57 -11.73 -6.74
C GLU A 95 2.92 -12.32 -7.14
N ARG A 96 3.99 -11.90 -6.45
CA ARG A 96 5.35 -12.38 -6.72
C ARG A 96 5.69 -13.69 -5.99
N GLY A 97 4.76 -14.21 -5.18
CA GLY A 97 4.91 -15.44 -4.42
C GLY A 97 5.98 -15.34 -3.34
N TYR A 98 6.07 -14.19 -2.67
CA TYR A 98 6.94 -14.00 -1.50
C TYR A 98 6.30 -14.52 -0.21
N LEU A 99 5.00 -14.77 -0.24
CA LEU A 99 4.20 -15.23 0.89
C LEU A 99 3.50 -16.54 0.52
N ASP A 100 3.38 -17.43 1.50
CA ASP A 100 2.48 -18.57 1.42
C ASP A 100 1.05 -18.09 1.72
N VAL A 101 0.12 -18.43 0.83
CA VAL A 101 -1.28 -17.97 0.86
C VAL A 101 -2.19 -19.17 1.01
N SER A 102 -3.08 -19.14 2.01
CA SER A 102 -4.14 -20.11 2.21
C SER A 102 -5.47 -19.58 1.68
N SER A 103 -6.31 -20.49 1.17
CA SER A 103 -7.64 -20.20 0.61
C SER A 103 -8.74 -20.32 1.66
#